data_AF-A0AB35MBJ8-F1
#
_entry.id   AF-A0AB35MBJ8-F1
#
_cell.length_a   1.000
_cell.length_b   1.000
_cell.length_c   1.000
_cell.angle_alpha   90.00
_cell.angle_beta   90.00
_cell.angle_gamma   90.00
#
_symmetry.space_group_name_H-M   'P 1'
#
loop_
_entity.id
_entity.type
_entity.pdbx_description
1 polymer ?
#
loop_
_entity_poly.entity_id
_entity_poly.type
_entity_poly.pdbx_seq_one_letter_code
_entity_poly.pdbx_strand_id
1 'polypeptide(L)' 'MTQTASLSPQQLARDIQQLEKRLHQIDPTEQPAQYRSLYCTISLRQMQLLAQNSQRVDSGHSLASGINR' A
#
# COMPACT_ATOMS: atom_id res chain seq x y z
N MET A 1 5.38 5.51 -20.43
CA MET A 1 4.18 5.78 -19.63
C MET A 1 3.97 4.61 -18.68
N THR A 2 4.48 4.67 -17.45
CA THR A 2 4.24 3.61 -16.45
C THR A 2 2.87 3.84 -15.85
N GLN A 3 1.88 3.17 -16.42
CA GLN A 3 0.53 3.08 -15.87
C GLN A 3 0.62 2.30 -14.56
N THR A 4 0.77 3.03 -13.45
CA THR A 4 0.54 2.49 -12.10
C THR A 4 -0.94 2.18 -12.02
N ALA A 5 -1.32 0.99 -12.49
CA ALA A 5 -2.64 0.43 -12.26
C ALA A 5 -2.91 0.58 -10.76
N SER A 6 -3.84 1.47 -10.42
CA SER A 6 -4.17 1.78 -9.04
C SER A 6 -4.88 0.55 -8.48
N LEU A 7 -4.10 -0.34 -7.87
CA LEU A 7 -4.63 -1.52 -7.21
C LEU A 7 -5.65 -1.05 -6.16
N SER A 8 -6.80 -1.71 -6.13
CA SER A 8 -7.78 -1.48 -5.07
C SER A 8 -7.16 -1.79 -3.69
N PRO A 9 -7.67 -1.18 -2.60
CA PRO A 9 -7.17 -1.45 -1.25
C PRO A 9 -7.13 -2.95 -0.91
N GLN A 10 -8.11 -3.72 -1.39
CA GLN A 10 -8.20 -5.16 -1.21
C GLN A 10 -7.10 -5.93 -1.95
N GLN A 11 -6.76 -5.49 -3.17
CA GLN A 11 -5.65 -6.07 -3.94
C GLN A 11 -4.31 -5.75 -3.29
N LEU A 12 -4.12 -4.51 -2.81
CA LEU A 12 -2.92 -4.12 -2.05
C LEU A 12 -2.75 -4.94 -0.78
N ALA A 13 -3.83 -5.16 -0.01
CA ALA A 13 -3.78 -5.98 1.19
C ALA A 13 -3.36 -7.43 0.89
N ARG A 14 -3.89 -8.03 -0.20
CA ARG A 14 -3.48 -9.37 -0.64
C ARG A 14 -2.03 -9.42 -1.10
N ASP A 15 -1.57 -8.42 -1.85
CA ASP A 15 -0.18 -8.30 -2.31
C ASP A 15 0.78 -8.23 -1.11
N ILE A 16 0.49 -7.37 -0.13
CA ILE A 16 1.26 -7.26 1.12
C ILE A 16 1.36 -8.62 1.82
N GLN A 17 0.24 -9.32 2.02
CA GLN A 17 0.26 -10.64 2.68
C GLN A 17 1.10 -11.67 1.93
N GLN A 18 1.09 -11.67 0.60
CA GLN A 18 1.92 -12.58 -0.19
C GLN A 18 3.40 -12.23 -0.08
N LEU A 19 3.74 -10.94 -0.10
CA LEU A 19 5.11 -10.47 0.07
C LEU A 19 5.65 -10.76 1.47
N GLU A 20 4.86 -10.58 2.53
CA GLU A 20 5.22 -10.92 3.91
C GLU A 20 5.50 -12.41 4.08
N LYS A 21 4.66 -13.27 3.48
CA LYS A 21 4.92 -14.73 3.46
C LYS A 21 6.25 -15.06 2.81
N ARG A 22 6.58 -14.41 1.69
CA ARG A 22 7.87 -14.59 1.01
C ARG A 22 9.03 -14.05 1.85
N LEU A 23 8.85 -12.93 2.55
CA LEU A 23 9.89 -12.36 3.41
C LEU A 23 10.27 -13.32 4.54
N HIS A 24 9.30 -14.00 5.14
CA HIS A 24 9.56 -15.01 6.17
C HIS A 24 10.29 -16.26 5.66
N GLN A 25 10.38 -16.46 4.34
CA GLN A 25 11.13 -17.56 3.73
C GLN A 25 12.57 -17.17 3.38
N ILE A 26 12.94 -15.89 3.50
CA ILE A 26 14.27 -15.38 3.18
C ILE A 26 15.08 -15.27 4.46
N ASP A 27 16.18 -16.01 4.55
CA ASP A 27 17.18 -15.79 5.59
C ASP A 27 17.91 -14.45 5.33
N PRO A 28 17.83 -13.46 6.23
CA PRO A 28 18.47 -12.17 6.06
C PRO A 28 20.01 -12.23 6.12
N THR A 29 20.59 -13.31 6.63
CA THR A 29 22.05 -13.52 6.69
C THR A 29 22.59 -14.11 5.39
N GLU A 30 21.85 -15.00 4.76
CA GLU A 30 22.24 -15.60 3.46
C GLU A 30 21.90 -14.68 2.29
N GLN A 31 20.76 -13.97 2.34
CA GLN A 31 20.25 -13.16 1.23
C GLN A 31 19.87 -11.72 1.68
N PRO A 32 20.81 -10.94 2.25
CA PRO A 32 20.53 -9.64 2.84
C PRO A 32 19.96 -8.62 1.84
N ALA A 33 20.44 -8.64 0.59
CA ALA A 33 19.97 -7.73 -0.45
C ALA A 33 18.51 -8.02 -0.84
N GLN A 34 18.16 -9.30 -0.97
CA GLN A 34 16.81 -9.72 -1.32
C GLN A 34 15.83 -9.44 -0.17
N TYR A 35 16.24 -9.73 1.07
CA TYR A 35 15.46 -9.40 2.26
C TYR A 35 15.15 -7.90 2.34
N ARG A 36 16.17 -7.04 2.20
CA ARG A 36 16.01 -5.58 2.22
C ARG A 36 15.11 -5.08 1.09
N SER A 37 15.31 -5.59 -0.12
CA SER A 37 14.49 -5.21 -1.27
C SER A 37 13.01 -5.54 -1.06
N LEU A 38 12.74 -6.74 -0.54
CA LEU A 38 11.38 -7.20 -0.29
C LEU A 38 10.73 -6.42 0.87
N TYR A 39 11.48 -6.14 1.94
CA TYR A 39 11.03 -5.30 3.04
C TYR A 39 10.66 -3.88 2.59
N CYS A 40 11.51 -3.25 1.76
CA CYS A 40 11.22 -1.94 1.18
C CYS A 40 9.95 -1.97 0.31
N THR A 41 9.76 -3.04 -0.46
CA THR A 41 8.57 -3.23 -1.31
C THR A 41 7.30 -3.31 -0.46
N ILE A 42 7.32 -4.13 0.60
CA ILE A 42 6.21 -4.25 1.56
C ILE A 42 5.87 -2.89 2.18
N SER A 43 6.89 -2.18 2.66
CA SER A 43 6.73 -0.85 3.27
C SER A 43 6.07 0.14 2.30
N LEU A 44 6.48 0.13 1.03
CA LEU A 44 5.89 0.99 0.01
C LEU A 44 4.41 0.65 -0.22
N ARG A 45 4.04 -0.64 -0.27
CA ARG A 45 2.64 -1.05 -0.44
C ARG A 45 1.78 -0.69 0.77
N GLN A 46 2.31 -0.82 1.98
CA GLN A 46 1.62 -0.41 3.20
C GLN A 46 1.34 1.10 3.20
N MET A 47 2.32 1.92 2.78
CA MET A 47 2.11 3.37 2.61
C MET A 47 1.06 3.68 1.54
N GLN A 48 1.04 2.96 0.41
CA GLN A 48 0.01 3.10 -0.62
C GLN A 48 -1.40 2.78 -0.07
N LEU A 49 -1.53 1.73 0.74
CA LEU A 49 -2.79 1.36 1.36
C LEU A 49 -3.28 2.43 2.35
N LEU A 50 -2.39 2.97 3.18
CA LEU A 50 -2.70 4.06 4.11
C LEU A 50 -3.12 5.33 3.38
N ALA A 51 -2.44 5.68 2.29
CA ALA A 51 -2.77 6.84 1.46
C ALA A 51 -4.17 6.71 0.83
N GLN A 52 -4.52 5.54 0.28
CA GLN A 52 -5.85 5.30 -0.29
C GLN A 52 -6.97 5.38 0.74
N ASN A 53 -6.74 4.87 1.96
CA ASN A 53 -7.70 4.97 3.05
C ASN A 53 -7.89 6.42 3.50
N SER A 54 -6.81 7.20 3.54
CA SER A 54 -6.88 8.63 3.88
C SER A 54 -7.68 9.42 2.84
N GLN A 55 -7.45 9.16 1.54
CA GLN A 55 -8.22 9.79 0.46
C GLN A 55 -9.71 9.43 0.48
N ARG A 56 -10.08 8.23 0.92
CA ARG A 56 -11.49 7.84 1.11
C ARG A 56 -12.18 8.63 2.21
N VAL A 57 -11.46 9.01 3.28
CA VAL A 57 -12.02 9.79 4.39
C VAL A 57 -12.26 11.25 3.99
N ASP A 58 -11.35 11.86 3.21
CA ASP A 58 -11.52 13.23 2.70
C ASP A 58 -12.62 13.34 1.62
N SER A 59 -12.76 12.32 0.77
CA SER A 59 -13.77 12.32 -0.29
C SER A 59 -15.22 12.19 0.23
N GLY A 60 -15.41 11.89 1.53
CA GLY A 60 -16.72 11.82 2.18
C GLY A 60 -17.23 13.12 2.78
N HIS A 61 -16.41 14.19 2.84
CA HIS A 61 -16.74 15.43 3.55
C HIS A 61 -16.96 16.67 2.66
N SER A 62 -16.93 16.53 1.33
CA SER A 62 -17.04 17.67 0.40
C SER A 62 -18.43 17.87 -0.21
N LEU A 63 -19.52 17.61 0.54
CA LEU A 63 -20.91 17.85 0.11
C LEU A 63 -21.80 18.57 1.14
N ALA A 64 -21.27 19.02 2.29
CA ALA A 64 -22.07 19.62 3.36
C ALA A 64 -21.68 21.07 3.72
N SER A 65 -21.08 21.84 2.79
CA SER A 65 -20.76 23.25 3.05
C SER A 65 -20.99 24.13 1.82
N GLY A 66 -22.26 24.21 1.38
CA GLY A 66 -22.63 25.05 0.24
C GLY A 66 -24.12 25.39 0.11
N ILE A 67 -24.94 25.18 1.15
CA ILE A 67 -26.34 25.65 1.19
C ILE A 67 -26.46 26.66 2.32
N ASN A 68 -25.98 27.88 2.07
CA ASN A 68 -26.53 29.15 2.58
C ASN A 68 -25.52 30.28 2.33
N ARG A 69 -25.70 30.98 1.22
CA ARG A 69 -25.73 32.45 1.17
C ARG A 69 -26.23 32.91 -0.18
#